data_AF-A0A961BQF8-F1
#
_entry.id   AF-A0A961BQF8-F1
#
_cell.length_a   1.000
_cell.length_b   1.000
_cell.length_c   1.000
_cell.angle_alpha   90.00
_cell.angle_beta   90.00
_cell.angle_gamma   90.00
#
_symmetry.space_group_name_H-M   'P 1'
#
loop_
_entity.id
_entity.type
_entity.pdbx_description
1 polymer ?
#
loop_
_entity_poly.entity_id
_entity_poly.type
_entity_poly.pdbx_seq_one_letter_code
_entity_poly.pdbx_strand_id
1 'polypeptide(L)'
;MRKAAYISTLVVGIVFILAGITTWVIVSNTLADQRIVVSDDAPCLAGDEVNGPFSAYCQALIINEHTLHATGGKTYAELPQDDPLRATAMQSAFLQSSLYTSVVAFGVAGMGVVLGLLFILISFGMRDVASIADGPEQDE
;
A
#
# COMPACT_ATOMS: atom_id res chain seq x y z
N MET A 1 20.41 14.66 27.89
CA MET A 1 19.43 14.88 26.78
C MET A 1 19.71 14.00 25.55
N ARG A 2 20.96 13.86 25.09
CA ARG A 2 21.33 13.04 23.91
C ARG A 2 20.87 11.57 23.96
N LYS A 3 20.97 10.91 25.12
CA LYS A 3 20.55 9.50 25.29
C LYS A 3 19.05 9.31 25.12
N ALA A 4 18.24 10.20 25.67
CA ALA A 4 16.79 10.16 25.53
C ALA A 4 16.33 10.36 24.08
N ALA A 5 17.03 11.21 23.32
CA ALA A 5 16.69 11.53 21.94
C ALA A 5 16.91 10.35 20.97
N TYR A 6 18.03 9.63 21.05
CA TYR A 6 18.23 8.48 20.14
C TYR A 6 17.30 7.30 20.51
N ILE A 7 17.03 7.08 21.81
CA ILE A 7 16.12 6.02 22.27
C ILE A 7 14.70 6.32 21.80
N SER A 8 14.21 7.55 21.93
CA SER A 8 12.85 7.90 21.48
C SER A 8 12.69 7.71 19.98
N THR A 9 13.65 8.16 19.17
CA THR A 9 13.63 7.98 17.72
C THR A 9 13.69 6.50 17.33
N LEU A 10 14.48 5.68 18.05
CA LEU A 10 14.54 4.23 17.83
C LEU A 10 13.16 3.57 18.06
N VAL A 11 12.53 3.90 19.19
CA VAL A 11 11.20 3.37 19.56
C VAL A 11 10.16 3.77 18.53
N VAL A 12 10.14 5.05 18.11
CA VAL A 12 9.23 5.53 17.07
C VAL A 12 9.44 4.76 15.76
N GLY A 13 10.70 4.55 15.35
CA GLY A 13 11.01 3.77 14.16
C GLY A 13 10.48 2.34 14.20
N ILE A 14 10.69 1.64 15.33
CA ILE A 14 10.18 0.28 15.54
C ILE A 14 8.65 0.26 15.48
N VAL A 15 7.98 1.20 16.14
CA VAL A 15 6.51 1.30 16.14
C VAL A 15 5.96 1.49 14.72
N PHE A 16 6.59 2.34 13.92
CA PHE A 16 6.20 2.58 12.51
C PHE A 16 6.33 1.31 11.65
N ILE A 17 7.42 0.55 11.83
CA ILE A 17 7.59 -0.73 11.12
C ILE A 17 6.51 -1.72 11.51
N LEU A 18 6.27 -1.91 12.81
CA LEU A 18 5.27 -2.86 13.30
C LEU A 18 3.86 -2.48 12.84
N ALA A 19 3.52 -1.19 12.89
CA ALA A 19 2.23 -0.69 12.42
C ALA A 19 2.06 -0.88 10.90
N GLY A 20 3.10 -0.57 10.11
CA GLY A 20 3.10 -0.76 8.67
C GLY A 20 2.92 -2.23 8.27
N ILE A 21 3.70 -3.14 8.87
CA ILE A 21 3.59 -4.59 8.61
C ILE A 21 2.21 -5.11 9.02
N THR A 22 1.71 -4.72 10.19
CA THR A 22 0.38 -5.16 10.67
C THR A 22 -0.71 -4.70 9.72
N THR A 23 -0.66 -3.44 9.27
CA THR A 23 -1.63 -2.90 8.32
C THR A 23 -1.57 -3.66 6.99
N TRP A 24 -0.37 -3.93 6.48
CA TRP A 24 -0.18 -4.70 5.24
C TRP A 24 -0.84 -6.08 5.33
N VAL A 25 -0.61 -6.81 6.43
CA VAL A 25 -1.19 -8.14 6.66
C VAL A 25 -2.72 -8.08 6.73
N ILE A 26 -3.28 -7.11 7.45
CA ILE A 26 -4.75 -6.94 7.54
C ILE A 26 -5.36 -6.69 6.16
N VAL A 27 -4.75 -5.83 5.36
CA VAL A 27 -5.23 -5.50 4.01
C VAL A 27 -5.13 -6.73 3.09
N SER A 28 -4.00 -7.45 3.10
CA SER A 28 -3.83 -8.70 2.34
C SER A 28 -4.88 -9.74 2.71
N ASN A 29 -5.13 -9.96 4.00
CA ASN A 29 -6.14 -10.93 4.44
C ASN A 29 -7.55 -10.51 4.02
N THR A 30 -7.88 -9.22 4.15
CA THR A 30 -9.20 -8.69 3.74
C THR A 30 -9.46 -8.91 2.25
N LEU A 31 -8.44 -8.72 1.41
CA LEU A 31 -8.49 -8.97 -0.03
C LEU A 31 -8.60 -10.46 -0.34
N ALA A 32 -7.77 -11.29 0.29
CA ALA A 32 -7.79 -12.75 0.11
C ALA A 32 -9.16 -13.36 0.48
N ASP A 33 -9.82 -12.85 1.52
CA ASP A 33 -11.15 -13.29 1.95
C ASP A 33 -12.23 -13.07 0.88
N GLN A 34 -12.02 -12.13 -0.06
CA GLN A 34 -12.95 -11.90 -1.17
C GLN A 34 -12.85 -12.97 -2.27
N ARG A 35 -11.79 -13.81 -2.26
CA ARG A 35 -11.55 -14.88 -3.25
C ARG A 35 -11.65 -14.40 -4.70
N ILE A 36 -11.21 -13.17 -4.95
CA ILE A 36 -11.14 -12.62 -6.29
C ILE A 36 -9.86 -13.16 -6.94
N VAL A 37 -10.00 -13.68 -8.15
CA VAL A 37 -8.88 -14.12 -9.00
C VAL A 37 -8.77 -13.14 -10.14
N VAL A 38 -7.52 -12.78 -10.49
CA VAL A 38 -7.25 -11.93 -11.65
C VAL A 38 -7.71 -12.64 -12.91
N SER A 39 -8.45 -11.95 -13.78
CA SER A 39 -8.98 -12.52 -15.03
C SER A 39 -7.87 -13.16 -15.88
N ASP A 40 -8.17 -14.28 -16.55
CA ASP A 40 -7.19 -15.03 -17.35
C ASP A 40 -6.64 -14.23 -18.54
N ASP A 41 -7.40 -13.24 -19.02
CA ASP A 41 -7.05 -12.33 -20.09
C ASP A 41 -6.47 -10.99 -19.60
N ALA A 42 -6.19 -10.88 -18.30
CA ALA A 42 -5.55 -9.69 -17.74
C ALA A 42 -4.13 -9.49 -18.32
N PRO A 43 -3.68 -8.24 -18.49
CA PRO A 43 -2.34 -7.94 -19.01
C PRO A 43 -1.20 -8.35 -18.08
N CYS A 44 -1.51 -8.65 -16.81
CA CYS A 44 -0.54 -9.05 -15.79
C CYS A 44 -1.20 -9.90 -14.71
N LEU A 45 -0.42 -10.79 -14.10
CA LEU A 45 -0.82 -11.63 -12.96
C LEU A 45 -2.12 -12.43 -13.18
N ALA A 46 -2.41 -12.81 -14.43
CA ALA A 46 -3.57 -13.62 -14.80
C ALA A 46 -3.61 -14.93 -13.98
N GLY A 47 -4.78 -15.26 -13.43
CA GLY A 47 -4.98 -16.43 -12.58
C GLY A 47 -4.42 -16.32 -11.15
N ASP A 48 -3.77 -15.20 -10.79
CA ASP A 48 -3.28 -14.96 -9.42
C ASP A 48 -4.42 -14.52 -8.50
N GLU A 49 -4.28 -14.78 -7.20
CA GLU A 49 -5.23 -14.30 -6.21
C GLU A 49 -5.04 -12.80 -5.95
N VAL A 50 -6.15 -12.07 -5.87
CA VAL A 50 -6.14 -10.65 -5.50
C VAL A 50 -5.94 -10.56 -3.98
N ASN A 51 -4.69 -10.64 -3.54
CA ASN A 51 -4.26 -10.58 -2.14
C ASN A 51 -3.11 -9.57 -1.93
N GLY A 52 -2.69 -8.87 -2.97
CA GLY A 52 -1.57 -7.94 -2.96
C GLY A 52 -1.81 -6.71 -3.83
N PRO A 53 -0.92 -5.70 -3.75
CA PRO A 53 -1.10 -4.44 -4.46
C PRO A 53 -1.08 -4.62 -5.98
N PHE A 54 -0.19 -5.46 -6.50
CA PHE A 54 -0.06 -5.64 -7.95
C PHE A 54 -1.21 -6.45 -8.53
N SER A 55 -1.65 -7.53 -7.86
CA SER A 55 -2.80 -8.32 -8.34
C SER A 55 -4.11 -7.51 -8.25
N ALA A 56 -4.30 -6.71 -7.20
CA ALA A 56 -5.43 -5.77 -7.11
C ALA A 56 -5.41 -4.72 -8.24
N TYR A 57 -4.24 -4.18 -8.57
CA TYR A 57 -4.08 -3.25 -9.68
C TYR A 57 -4.36 -3.89 -11.04
N CYS A 58 -3.79 -5.06 -11.33
CA CYS A 58 -4.03 -5.80 -12.57
C CYS A 58 -5.50 -6.16 -12.75
N GLN A 59 -6.19 -6.57 -11.67
CA GLN A 59 -7.62 -6.84 -11.72
C GLN A 59 -8.44 -5.57 -11.98
N ALA A 60 -8.08 -4.43 -11.38
CA ALA A 60 -8.77 -3.18 -11.66
C ALA A 60 -8.61 -2.75 -13.13
N LEU A 61 -7.44 -2.97 -13.73
CA LEU A 61 -7.18 -2.68 -15.14
C LEU A 61 -8.05 -3.51 -16.07
N ILE A 62 -8.09 -4.83 -15.90
CA ILE A 62 -8.88 -5.69 -16.79
C ILE A 62 -10.39 -5.45 -16.65
N ILE A 63 -10.88 -5.14 -15.43
CA ILE A 63 -12.27 -4.71 -15.24
C ILE A 63 -12.58 -3.46 -16.06
N ASN A 64 -11.66 -2.48 -16.08
CA ASN A 64 -11.85 -1.28 -16.88
C ASN A 64 -11.92 -1.59 -18.38
N GLU A 65 -11.02 -2.46 -18.85
CA GLU A 65 -10.98 -2.87 -20.26
C GLU A 65 -12.25 -3.60 -20.67
N HIS A 66 -12.73 -4.58 -19.91
CA HIS A 66 -14.00 -5.26 -20.17
C HIS A 66 -15.19 -4.31 -20.14
N THR A 67 -15.18 -3.35 -19.21
CA THR A 67 -16.24 -2.35 -19.10
C THR A 67 -16.27 -1.46 -20.34
N LEU A 68 -15.13 -0.92 -20.76
CA LEU A 68 -15.03 -0.09 -21.95
C LEU A 68 -15.37 -0.87 -23.21
N HIS A 69 -14.98 -2.13 -23.31
CA HIS A 69 -15.36 -2.98 -24.44
C HIS A 69 -16.88 -3.18 -24.50
N ALA A 70 -17.52 -3.45 -23.36
CA ALA A 70 -18.97 -3.61 -23.28
C ALA A 70 -19.74 -2.32 -23.59
N THR A 71 -19.25 -1.17 -23.14
CA THR A 71 -19.92 0.13 -23.29
C THR A 71 -19.57 0.88 -24.58
N GLY A 72 -18.76 0.28 -25.45
CA GLY A 72 -18.31 0.92 -26.69
C GLY A 72 -17.36 2.10 -26.45
N GLY A 73 -16.52 2.02 -25.42
CA GLY A 73 -15.52 3.02 -25.05
C GLY A 73 -16.04 4.11 -24.12
N LYS A 74 -17.26 3.99 -23.60
CA LYS A 74 -17.92 5.01 -22.76
C LYS A 74 -17.78 4.70 -21.28
N THR A 75 -17.47 5.71 -20.48
CA THR A 75 -17.53 5.66 -19.02
C THR A 75 -18.97 5.78 -18.51
N TYR A 76 -19.19 5.48 -17.23
CA TYR A 76 -20.51 5.61 -16.59
C TYR A 76 -21.19 6.98 -16.82
N ALA A 77 -20.40 8.07 -16.80
CA ALA A 77 -20.92 9.42 -16.97
C ALA A 77 -21.33 9.74 -18.42
N GLU A 78 -20.79 9.00 -19.39
CA GLU A 78 -21.03 9.20 -20.83
C GLU A 78 -22.19 8.36 -21.36
N LEU A 79 -22.68 7.41 -20.57
CA LEU A 79 -23.84 6.59 -20.92
C LEU A 79 -25.15 7.37 -20.70
N PRO A 80 -26.14 7.24 -21.60
CA PRO A 80 -27.50 7.72 -21.36
C PRO A 80 -28.08 7.18 -20.04
N GLN A 81 -28.99 7.93 -19.42
CA GLN A 81 -29.54 7.54 -18.12
C GLN A 81 -30.40 6.26 -18.18
N ASP A 82 -31.01 6.00 -19.34
CA ASP A 82 -31.83 4.85 -19.67
C ASP A 82 -31.04 3.68 -20.29
N ASP A 83 -29.72 3.80 -20.41
CA ASP A 83 -28.86 2.76 -20.97
C ASP A 83 -28.79 1.53 -20.03
N PRO A 84 -29.10 0.31 -20.52
CA PRO A 84 -29.05 -0.90 -19.69
C PRO A 84 -27.65 -1.22 -19.16
N LEU A 85 -26.58 -0.77 -19.83
CA LEU A 85 -25.19 -0.99 -19.41
C LEU A 85 -24.73 -0.01 -18.34
N ARG A 86 -25.51 1.04 -18.05
CA ARG A 86 -25.18 2.05 -17.04
C ARG A 86 -25.03 1.43 -15.65
N ALA A 87 -25.86 0.46 -15.30
CA ALA A 87 -25.75 -0.27 -14.03
C ALA A 87 -24.44 -1.08 -13.95
N THR A 88 -24.07 -1.76 -15.04
CA THR A 88 -22.80 -2.52 -15.14
C THR A 88 -21.60 -1.61 -15.02
N ALA A 89 -21.56 -0.50 -15.77
CA ALA A 89 -20.48 0.47 -15.73
C ALA A 89 -20.32 1.08 -14.33
N MET A 90 -21.43 1.32 -13.62
CA MET A 90 -21.42 1.79 -12.23
C MET A 90 -20.79 0.75 -11.29
N GLN A 91 -21.22 -0.51 -11.40
CA GLN A 91 -20.69 -1.59 -10.55
C GLN A 91 -19.20 -1.82 -10.78
N SER A 92 -18.75 -1.78 -12.04
CA SER A 92 -17.34 -1.87 -12.39
C SER A 92 -16.51 -0.72 -11.81
N ALA A 93 -17.02 0.52 -11.90
CA ALA A 93 -16.33 1.68 -11.34
C ALA A 93 -16.18 1.59 -9.81
N PHE A 94 -17.20 1.07 -9.11
CA PHE A 94 -17.10 0.82 -7.68
C PHE A 94 -16.04 -0.23 -7.33
N LEU A 95 -16.02 -1.35 -8.07
CA LEU A 95 -15.04 -2.42 -7.85
C LEU A 95 -13.61 -1.95 -8.13
N GLN A 96 -13.40 -1.20 -9.20
CA GLN A 96 -12.11 -0.57 -9.48
C GLN A 96 -11.70 0.39 -8.37
N SER A 97 -12.62 1.23 -7.91
CA SER A 97 -12.33 2.20 -6.85
C SER A 97 -11.93 1.52 -5.54
N SER A 98 -12.59 0.42 -5.16
CA SER A 98 -12.24 -0.34 -3.96
C SER A 98 -10.89 -1.06 -4.11
N LEU A 99 -10.59 -1.62 -5.29
CA LEU A 99 -9.30 -2.22 -5.59
C LEU A 99 -8.16 -1.18 -5.54
N TYR A 100 -8.31 -0.02 -6.20
CA TYR A 100 -7.33 1.06 -6.13
C TYR A 100 -7.17 1.61 -4.70
N THR A 101 -8.26 1.71 -3.93
CA THR A 101 -8.17 2.08 -2.50
C THR A 101 -7.31 1.08 -1.73
N SER A 102 -7.41 -0.21 -2.05
CA SER A 102 -6.58 -1.24 -1.44
C SER A 102 -5.11 -1.13 -1.87
N VAL A 103 -4.83 -0.81 -3.14
CA VAL A 103 -3.47 -0.51 -3.63
C VAL A 103 -2.85 0.65 -2.86
N VAL A 104 -3.62 1.72 -2.66
CA VAL A 104 -3.17 2.88 -1.86
C VAL A 104 -2.92 2.48 -0.42
N ALA A 105 -3.78 1.65 0.19
CA ALA A 105 -3.57 1.16 1.55
C ALA A 105 -2.26 0.38 1.72
N PHE A 106 -1.92 -0.50 0.77
CA PHE A 106 -0.61 -1.15 0.73
C PHE A 106 0.53 -0.14 0.58
N GLY A 107 0.38 0.85 -0.31
CA GLY A 107 1.37 1.91 -0.49
C GLY A 107 1.65 2.69 0.81
N VAL A 108 0.60 3.07 1.54
CA VAL A 108 0.71 3.78 2.83
C VAL A 108 1.33 2.87 3.90
N ALA A 109 0.95 1.59 3.97
CA ALA A 109 1.55 0.62 4.88
C ALA A 109 3.05 0.45 4.61
N GLY A 110 3.45 0.31 3.35
CA GLY A 110 4.84 0.26 2.92
C GLY A 110 5.62 1.53 3.26
N MET A 111 5.01 2.71 3.07
CA MET A 111 5.60 3.99 3.47
C MET A 111 5.89 4.03 4.98
N GLY A 112 4.97 3.53 5.80
CA GLY A 112 5.17 3.43 7.25
C GLY A 112 6.41 2.61 7.61
N VAL A 113 6.60 1.46 6.94
CA VAL A 113 7.80 0.63 7.14
C VAL A 113 9.08 1.38 6.71
N VAL A 114 9.07 2.01 5.54
CA VAL A 114 10.23 2.78 5.04
C VAL A 114 10.60 3.92 6.00
N LEU A 115 9.61 4.69 6.46
CA LEU A 115 9.84 5.75 7.44
C LEU A 115 10.40 5.21 8.75
N GLY A 116 9.88 4.07 9.21
CA GLY A 116 10.39 3.42 10.41
C GLY A 116 11.85 3.01 10.28
N LEU A 117 12.26 2.46 9.12
CA LEU A 117 13.66 2.16 8.83
C LEU A 117 14.53 3.42 8.83
N LEU A 118 14.06 4.52 8.23
CA LEU A 118 14.78 5.79 8.24
C LEU A 118 15.00 6.31 9.67
N PHE A 119 14.00 6.22 10.54
CA PHE A 119 14.15 6.60 11.96
C PHE A 119 15.16 5.72 12.70
N ILE A 120 15.21 4.42 12.41
CA ILE A 120 16.23 3.52 12.98
C ILE A 120 17.63 3.92 12.52
N LEU A 121 17.82 4.20 11.22
CA LEU A 121 19.11 4.66 10.68
C LEU A 121 19.56 5.98 11.32
N ILE A 122 18.65 6.93 11.50
CA ILE A 122 18.92 8.20 12.19
C ILE A 122 19.31 7.95 13.65
N SER A 123 18.63 7.03 14.34
CA SER A 123 18.95 6.66 15.72
C SER A 123 20.38 6.11 15.86
N PHE A 124 20.81 5.24 14.94
CA PHE A 124 22.18 4.74 14.92
C PHE A 124 23.21 5.84 14.68
N GLY A 125 22.96 6.76 13.73
CA GLY A 125 23.84 7.91 13.51
C GLY A 125 23.97 8.81 14.75
N MET A 126 22.87 9.04 15.48
CA MET A 126 22.90 9.81 16.74
C MET A 126 23.67 9.08 17.85
N ARG A 127 23.58 7.75 17.91
CA ARG A 127 24.31 6.93 18.88
C ARG A 127 25.82 7.01 18.64
N ASP A 128 26.26 6.94 17.40
CA ASP A 128 27.69 7.00 17.05
C ASP A 128 28.29 8.37 17.42
N VAL A 129 27.58 9.47 17.11
CA VAL A 129 28.01 10.83 17.48
C VAL A 129 28.06 11.02 19.01
N ALA A 130 27.13 10.44 19.75
CA ALA A 130 27.15 10.49 21.21
C ALA A 130 28.34 9.70 21.79
N SER A 131 28.69 8.56 21.19
CA SER A 131 29.84 7.74 21.60
C SER A 131 31.18 8.44 21.37
N ILE A 132 31.31 9.22 20.30
CA ILE A 132 32.55 9.96 19.98
C ILE A 132 32.74 11.16 20.94
N ALA A 133 31.65 11.85 21.29
CA ALA A 133 31.71 12.99 22.19
C ALA A 133 31.99 12.62 23.66
N ASP A 134 31.72 11.38 24.05
CA ASP A 134 32.06 10.83 25.38
C ASP A 134 33.47 10.18 25.41
N GLY A 135 34.31 10.40 24.37
CA GLY A 135 35.71 9.95 24.31
C GLY A 135 36.60 10.58 25.41
N PRO A 136 37.75 9.97 25.76
CA PRO A 136 38.37 10.11 27.07
C PRO A 136 38.91 11.52 27.32
N GLU A 137 38.24 12.27 28.18
CA GLU A 137 38.79 13.43 28.90
C GLU A 137 39.07 12.99 30.34
N GLN A 138 39.93 11.98 30.51
CA GLN A 138 40.53 11.58 31.78
C GLN A 138 41.89 10.98 31.45
N ASP A 139 42.93 11.81 31.47
CA ASP A 139 44.32 11.46 31.79
C ASP A 139 45.20 12.71 31.58
N GLU A 140 45.04 13.73 32.45
CA GLU A 140 46.11 14.67 32.83
C GLU A 140 46.02 14.96 34.34
#